data_AF-A0A2T0SGM3-F1
#
_entry.id   AF-A0A2T0SGM3-F1
#
_cell.length_a   1.000
_cell.length_b   1.000
_cell.length_c   1.000
_cell.angle_alpha   90.00
_cell.angle_beta   90.00
_cell.angle_gamma   90.00
#
_symmetry.space_group_name_H-M   'P 1'
#
loop_
_entity.id
_entity.type
_entity.pdbx_description
1 polymer ?
#
loop_
_entity_poly.entity_id
_entity_poly.type
_entity_poly.pdbx_seq_one_letter_code
_entity_poly.pdbx_strand_id
1 'polypeptide(L)'
;MIQRQSPPLIPVRVAHWGLVLFLLMATTVTASAQDMARRLHDAHETYKEQTLTHRRFKHRDVVTLLDLLRDQAPLTISQVGESLEKRAIYQVKAGTGPVNVLLWSQMHGDEATATMALFDIFHFLTASGDEFDSLRQTILTKLTLYSVPMLNPDGAERFQRRTASDIDMNRDALRLQTPEGRLLKQLQQTLKPLVGFNLHDQNPRYSVGTSGRQAVVSFLATAYNQARSVNDVRRRSMQLIAGMNRTLQQFIPGQVARFDDEFEPRAFGDNIQKWGTTLVLIESGGWKDDPEKMNIRRLNFVAILTALQAIAEETYTQESTDEYVSIPENSRNLFDVLIRNATIVRSGKPIRVDVGINRYEVNTDDARSYTYKSEIEDIGDLSTFSGLDEIDATGLTLTAANVQSLTAASTDELAQLNVDSLREAGTLLVRASVAGRQVLAGQPLHLLRAGKVPARPLAVGQVPTFLLKDGDRIRYWFVNGFWFSDRPGPGWERSSITE
;
A
#
# COMPACT_ATOMS: atom_id res chain seq x y z
N MET A 1 59.03 -11.81 62.85
CA MET A 1 57.62 -11.51 62.53
C MET A 1 57.46 -11.53 61.02
N ILE A 2 56.37 -12.12 60.57
CA ILE A 2 56.08 -12.68 59.24
C ILE A 2 56.18 -11.63 58.11
N GLN A 3 57.06 -11.84 57.13
CA GLN A 3 57.00 -11.17 55.81
C GLN A 3 56.09 -12.00 54.88
N ARG A 4 54.99 -11.41 54.43
CA ARG A 4 54.10 -12.00 53.42
C ARG A 4 54.68 -11.75 52.02
N GLN A 5 54.89 -12.82 51.26
CA GLN A 5 55.16 -12.76 49.81
C GLN A 5 53.84 -12.66 49.04
N SER A 6 53.78 -11.77 48.06
CA SER A 6 52.68 -11.65 47.09
C SER A 6 52.88 -12.65 45.95
N PRO A 7 51.81 -13.26 45.38
CA PRO A 7 51.93 -14.15 44.22
C PRO A 7 52.08 -13.36 42.91
N PRO A 8 52.60 -13.99 41.82
CA PRO A 8 52.82 -13.31 40.56
C PRO A 8 51.51 -13.13 39.77
N LEU A 9 51.42 -12.00 39.07
CA LEU A 9 50.36 -11.70 38.10
C LEU A 9 50.55 -12.54 36.83
N ILE A 10 49.56 -13.38 36.51
CA ILE A 10 49.44 -14.05 35.21
C ILE A 10 48.81 -13.05 34.23
N PRO A 11 49.43 -12.72 33.09
CA PRO A 11 48.80 -11.88 32.10
C PRO A 11 47.72 -12.67 31.35
N VAL A 12 46.45 -12.37 31.60
CA VAL A 12 45.34 -12.83 30.78
C VAL A 12 45.41 -12.05 29.45
N ARG A 13 46.02 -12.64 28.42
CA ARG A 13 45.82 -12.20 27.04
C ARG A 13 44.41 -12.59 26.61
N VAL A 14 43.42 -11.73 26.91
CA VAL A 14 42.07 -11.87 26.36
C VAL A 14 42.12 -11.55 24.86
N ALA A 15 41.54 -12.44 24.06
CA ALA A 15 41.46 -12.40 22.62
C ALA A 15 40.77 -11.12 22.09
N HIS A 16 41.56 -10.09 21.75
CA HIS A 16 41.04 -8.87 21.08
C HIS A 16 40.95 -9.01 19.55
N TRP A 17 41.54 -10.06 18.97
CA TRP A 17 41.52 -10.29 17.52
C TRP A 17 40.18 -10.87 17.03
N GLY A 18 39.50 -11.68 17.84
CA GLY A 18 38.21 -12.28 17.46
C GLY A 18 37.08 -11.25 17.36
N LEU A 19 37.05 -10.26 18.25
CA LEU A 19 36.02 -9.21 18.24
C LEU A 19 36.19 -8.27 17.03
N VAL A 20 37.42 -7.92 16.67
CA VAL A 20 37.72 -7.04 15.53
C VAL A 20 37.43 -7.73 14.19
N LEU A 21 37.78 -9.01 14.05
CA LEU A 21 37.43 -9.82 12.87
C LEU A 21 35.92 -10.04 12.72
N PHE A 22 35.20 -10.24 13.83
CA PHE A 22 33.74 -10.37 13.84
C PHE A 22 33.03 -9.06 13.45
N LEU A 23 33.49 -7.92 13.99
CA LEU A 23 32.99 -6.59 13.62
C LEU A 23 33.25 -6.27 12.14
N LEU A 24 34.45 -6.57 11.61
CA LEU A 24 34.77 -6.36 10.20
C LEU A 24 33.89 -7.24 9.28
N MET A 25 33.71 -8.53 9.59
CA MET A 25 32.82 -9.41 8.82
C MET A 25 31.36 -8.93 8.83
N ALA A 26 30.83 -8.55 10.00
CA ALA A 26 29.46 -8.04 10.12
C ALA A 26 29.24 -6.74 9.30
N THR A 27 30.23 -5.84 9.26
CA THR A 27 30.15 -4.63 8.42
C THR A 27 30.21 -4.92 6.92
N THR A 28 30.96 -5.94 6.49
CA THR A 28 31.07 -6.26 5.05
C THR A 28 29.83 -6.95 4.49
N VAL A 29 29.18 -7.83 5.27
CA VAL A 29 27.96 -8.54 4.84
C VAL A 29 26.78 -7.57 4.72
N THR A 30 26.65 -6.63 5.67
CA THR A 30 25.59 -5.62 5.67
C THR A 30 25.72 -4.66 4.48
N ALA A 31 26.94 -4.23 4.14
CA ALA A 31 27.21 -3.40 2.96
C ALA A 31 26.88 -4.14 1.65
N SER A 32 27.33 -5.39 1.48
CA SER A 32 27.05 -6.17 0.27
C SER A 32 25.56 -6.42 0.02
N ALA A 33 24.78 -6.65 1.08
CA ALA A 33 23.33 -6.85 0.96
C ALA A 33 22.60 -5.54 0.58
N GLN A 34 23.04 -4.41 1.14
CA GLN A 34 22.49 -3.10 0.78
C GLN A 34 22.81 -2.71 -0.67
N ASP A 35 24.03 -3.03 -1.12
CA ASP A 35 24.45 -2.84 -2.51
C ASP A 35 23.62 -3.71 -3.48
N MET A 36 23.35 -4.97 -3.12
CA MET A 36 22.49 -5.86 -3.92
C MET A 36 21.07 -5.31 -4.06
N ALA A 37 20.47 -4.84 -2.96
CA ALA A 37 19.13 -4.28 -2.99
C ALA A 37 19.02 -3.03 -3.89
N ARG A 38 20.04 -2.18 -3.90
CA ARG A 38 20.10 -1.02 -4.80
C ARG A 38 20.20 -1.43 -6.26
N ARG A 39 21.06 -2.40 -6.58
CA ARG A 39 21.16 -2.95 -7.94
C ARG A 39 19.84 -3.54 -8.41
N LEU A 40 19.14 -4.30 -7.54
CA LEU A 40 17.80 -4.84 -7.85
C LEU A 40 16.77 -3.73 -8.08
N HIS A 41 16.78 -2.68 -7.26
CA HIS A 41 15.90 -1.53 -7.44
C HIS A 41 16.12 -0.85 -8.79
N ASP A 42 17.38 -0.59 -9.14
CA ASP A 42 17.75 0.12 -10.37
C ASP A 42 17.49 -0.73 -11.62
N ALA A 43 17.65 -2.06 -11.52
CA ALA A 43 17.37 -3.00 -12.59
C ALA A 43 15.89 -3.41 -12.72
N HIS A 44 14.99 -2.93 -11.84
CA HIS A 44 13.59 -3.38 -11.78
C HIS A 44 12.85 -3.28 -13.12
N GLU A 45 13.04 -2.20 -13.87
CA GLU A 45 12.35 -2.01 -15.16
C GLU A 45 12.70 -3.10 -16.19
N THR A 46 13.85 -3.78 -16.07
CA THR A 46 14.25 -4.92 -16.91
C THR A 46 13.33 -6.13 -16.69
N TYR A 47 12.87 -6.34 -15.47
CA TYR A 47 12.07 -7.51 -15.08
C TYR A 47 10.57 -7.19 -14.96
N LYS A 48 10.21 -5.92 -15.08
CA LYS A 48 8.84 -5.46 -14.87
C LYS A 48 7.91 -6.02 -15.96
N GLU A 49 6.83 -6.66 -15.53
CA GLU A 49 5.72 -7.04 -16.42
C GLU A 49 5.04 -5.76 -16.96
N GLN A 50 5.16 -5.55 -18.27
CA GLN A 50 4.79 -4.30 -18.94
C GLN A 50 3.28 -4.13 -19.13
N THR A 51 2.50 -5.20 -19.11
CA THR A 51 1.04 -5.14 -19.33
C THR A 51 0.26 -4.76 -18.06
N LEU A 52 0.85 -4.93 -16.88
CA LEU A 52 0.23 -4.58 -15.59
C LEU A 52 0.52 -3.11 -15.24
N THR A 53 -0.08 -2.17 -15.97
CA THR A 53 0.14 -0.72 -15.77
C THR A 53 -0.77 -0.08 -14.71
N HIS A 54 -1.79 -0.81 -14.25
CA HIS A 54 -2.81 -0.34 -13.29
C HIS A 54 -3.16 -1.45 -12.30
N ARG A 55 -3.66 -1.11 -11.11
CA ARG A 55 -4.01 -2.10 -10.05
C ARG A 55 -5.25 -2.94 -10.38
N ARG A 56 -6.12 -2.45 -11.26
CA ARG A 56 -7.46 -3.02 -11.53
C ARG A 56 -7.48 -4.03 -12.68
N PHE A 57 -6.46 -4.88 -12.76
CA PHE A 57 -6.45 -6.03 -13.68
C PHE A 57 -7.35 -7.16 -13.16
N LYS A 58 -7.75 -8.04 -14.06
CA LYS A 58 -8.75 -9.10 -13.82
C LYS A 58 -8.09 -10.47 -13.80
N HIS A 59 -8.85 -11.46 -13.35
CA HIS A 59 -8.41 -12.85 -13.31
C HIS A 59 -7.92 -13.32 -14.68
N ARG A 60 -8.65 -12.98 -15.75
CA ARG A 60 -8.23 -13.32 -17.13
C ARG A 60 -6.87 -12.75 -17.51
N ASP A 61 -6.54 -11.55 -17.02
CA ASP A 61 -5.30 -10.85 -17.32
C ASP A 61 -4.14 -11.60 -16.64
N VAL A 62 -4.33 -12.03 -15.38
CA VAL A 62 -3.38 -12.92 -14.65
C VAL A 62 -3.23 -14.28 -15.33
N VAL A 63 -4.32 -14.92 -15.74
CA VAL A 63 -4.25 -16.24 -16.42
C VAL A 63 -3.47 -16.15 -17.72
N THR A 64 -3.69 -15.10 -18.51
CA THR A 64 -2.95 -14.88 -19.77
C THR A 64 -1.44 -14.76 -19.50
N LEU A 65 -1.05 -14.02 -18.46
CA LEU A 65 0.37 -13.90 -18.08
C LEU A 65 0.95 -15.22 -17.59
N LEU A 66 0.20 -15.99 -16.81
CA LEU A 66 0.62 -17.32 -16.37
C LEU A 66 0.77 -18.30 -17.54
N ASP A 67 -0.11 -18.23 -18.55
CA ASP A 67 0.01 -19.06 -19.75
C ASP A 67 1.28 -18.73 -20.54
N LEU A 68 1.66 -17.45 -20.64
CA LEU A 68 2.91 -17.02 -21.28
C LEU A 68 4.18 -17.49 -20.53
N LEU A 69 4.08 -17.66 -19.21
CA LEU A 69 5.18 -18.11 -18.34
C LEU A 69 5.25 -19.64 -18.20
N ARG A 70 4.24 -20.40 -18.65
CA ARG A 70 4.09 -21.84 -18.36
C ARG A 70 5.28 -22.70 -18.79
N ASP A 71 5.90 -22.34 -19.92
CA ASP A 71 7.01 -23.10 -20.50
C ASP A 71 8.38 -22.45 -20.22
N GLN A 72 8.44 -21.46 -19.32
CA GLN A 72 9.67 -20.78 -18.96
C GLN A 72 10.29 -21.39 -17.70
N ALA A 73 11.36 -22.19 -17.89
CA ALA A 73 12.18 -22.63 -16.77
C ALA A 73 12.74 -21.41 -16.00
N PRO A 74 12.83 -21.47 -14.66
CA PRO A 74 12.64 -22.62 -13.78
C PRO A 74 11.20 -22.77 -13.24
N LEU A 75 10.21 -22.13 -13.85
CA LEU A 75 8.85 -22.08 -13.33
C LEU A 75 8.08 -23.37 -13.64
N THR A 76 7.18 -23.74 -12.74
CA THR A 76 6.15 -24.77 -12.97
C THR A 76 4.83 -24.22 -12.49
N ILE A 77 3.86 -24.12 -13.39
CA ILE A 77 2.57 -23.49 -13.12
C ILE A 77 1.48 -24.55 -13.10
N SER A 78 0.70 -24.61 -12.03
CA SER A 78 -0.40 -25.56 -11.87
C SER A 78 -1.65 -24.88 -11.32
N GLN A 79 -2.82 -25.33 -11.75
CA GLN A 79 -4.06 -25.00 -11.07
C GLN A 79 -4.14 -25.82 -9.78
N VAL A 80 -4.34 -25.16 -8.64
CA VAL A 80 -4.38 -25.77 -7.31
C VAL A 80 -5.75 -25.71 -6.65
N GLY A 81 -6.68 -24.95 -7.22
CA GLY A 81 -8.06 -24.91 -6.76
C GLY A 81 -8.96 -24.04 -7.63
N GLU A 82 -10.13 -23.73 -7.11
CA GLU A 82 -11.13 -22.86 -7.72
C GLU A 82 -11.75 -21.97 -6.64
N SER A 83 -12.12 -20.75 -7.02
CA SER A 83 -12.95 -19.88 -6.21
C SER A 83 -14.40 -20.38 -6.11
N LEU A 84 -15.23 -19.69 -5.34
CA LEU A 84 -16.66 -20.00 -5.27
C LEU A 84 -17.35 -19.93 -6.64
N GLU A 85 -17.03 -18.90 -7.42
CA GLU A 85 -17.58 -18.69 -8.78
C GLU A 85 -16.82 -19.45 -9.87
N LYS A 86 -16.04 -20.48 -9.49
CA LYS A 86 -15.37 -21.40 -10.42
C LYS A 86 -14.25 -20.79 -11.26
N ARG A 87 -13.61 -19.72 -10.76
CA ARG A 87 -12.36 -19.21 -11.35
C ARG A 87 -11.18 -20.01 -10.84
N ALA A 88 -10.32 -20.45 -11.75
CA ALA A 88 -9.14 -21.23 -11.42
C ALA A 88 -8.15 -20.44 -10.55
N ILE A 89 -7.62 -21.07 -9.49
CA ILE A 89 -6.57 -20.50 -8.64
C ILE A 89 -5.27 -21.25 -8.98
N TYR A 90 -4.24 -20.49 -9.32
CA TYR A 90 -2.96 -21.03 -9.78
C TYR A 90 -1.86 -20.89 -8.74
N GLN A 91 -0.95 -21.85 -8.74
CA GLN A 91 0.31 -21.81 -8.04
C GLN A 91 1.46 -21.78 -9.05
N VAL A 92 2.44 -20.90 -8.82
CA VAL A 92 3.72 -20.86 -9.52
C VAL A 92 4.79 -21.40 -8.59
N LYS A 93 5.40 -22.53 -8.96
CA LYS A 93 6.52 -23.14 -8.26
C LYS A 93 7.84 -22.77 -8.94
N ALA A 94 8.87 -22.45 -8.17
CA ALA A 94 10.23 -22.25 -8.68
C ALA A 94 11.29 -22.80 -7.71
N GLY A 95 12.40 -23.29 -8.24
CA GLY A 95 13.51 -23.82 -7.43
C GLY A 95 13.32 -25.27 -6.98
N THR A 96 14.39 -25.82 -6.42
CA THR A 96 14.51 -27.23 -6.02
C THR A 96 15.14 -27.40 -4.64
N GLY A 97 15.39 -26.30 -3.93
CA GLY A 97 16.03 -26.32 -2.64
C GLY A 97 15.13 -26.85 -1.52
N PRO A 98 15.73 -27.30 -0.40
CA PRO A 98 15.00 -27.99 0.67
C PRO A 98 14.09 -27.08 1.50
N VAL A 99 14.26 -25.76 1.44
CA VAL A 99 13.49 -24.81 2.23
C VAL A 99 12.25 -24.33 1.47
N ASN A 100 11.07 -24.73 1.92
CA ASN A 100 9.82 -24.30 1.32
C ASN A 100 9.44 -22.89 1.76
N VAL A 101 9.13 -22.02 0.79
CA VAL A 101 8.62 -20.66 1.02
C VAL A 101 7.29 -20.51 0.30
N LEU A 102 6.26 -20.04 1.00
CA LEU A 102 4.93 -19.80 0.44
C LEU A 102 4.71 -18.29 0.31
N LEU A 103 4.25 -17.82 -0.85
CA LEU A 103 3.88 -16.43 -1.07
C LEU A 103 2.44 -16.40 -1.58
N TRP A 104 1.61 -15.50 -1.07
CA TRP A 104 0.28 -15.30 -1.63
C TRP A 104 -0.10 -13.83 -1.58
N SER A 105 -0.81 -13.39 -2.63
CA SER A 105 -1.35 -12.05 -2.76
C SER A 105 -2.84 -12.11 -3.11
N GLN A 106 -3.48 -10.94 -3.04
CA GLN A 106 -4.91 -10.76 -3.30
C GLN A 106 -5.78 -11.77 -2.55
N MET A 107 -5.50 -11.99 -1.26
CA MET A 107 -6.47 -12.64 -0.39
C MET A 107 -7.70 -11.73 -0.20
N HIS A 108 -7.47 -10.42 -0.22
CA HIS A 108 -8.45 -9.40 -0.52
C HIS A 108 -8.33 -8.99 -1.99
N GLY A 109 -9.45 -8.91 -2.71
CA GLY A 109 -9.42 -8.77 -4.17
C GLY A 109 -8.94 -7.41 -4.69
N ASP A 110 -9.07 -6.35 -3.89
CA ASP A 110 -8.65 -4.97 -4.19
C ASP A 110 -7.17 -4.66 -3.86
N GLU A 111 -6.41 -5.66 -3.39
CA GLU A 111 -5.04 -5.50 -2.91
C GLU A 111 -4.01 -6.06 -3.91
N ALA A 112 -3.95 -5.42 -5.08
CA ALA A 112 -3.29 -5.96 -6.28
C ALA A 112 -1.78 -5.68 -6.39
N THR A 113 -1.21 -4.83 -5.52
CA THR A 113 0.17 -4.32 -5.70
C THR A 113 1.20 -5.43 -5.71
N ALA A 114 1.09 -6.35 -4.74
CA ALA A 114 2.04 -7.43 -4.62
C ALA A 114 1.87 -8.50 -5.70
N THR A 115 0.67 -8.69 -6.26
CA THR A 115 0.48 -9.55 -7.43
C THR A 115 1.30 -9.06 -8.61
N MET A 116 1.32 -7.74 -8.87
CA MET A 116 2.17 -7.17 -9.93
C MET A 116 3.66 -7.42 -9.65
N ALA A 117 4.10 -7.27 -8.38
CA ALA A 117 5.48 -7.53 -7.98
C ALA A 117 5.85 -9.02 -8.11
N LEU A 118 4.92 -9.95 -7.87
CA LEU A 118 5.17 -11.38 -8.08
C LEU A 118 5.46 -11.70 -9.56
N PHE A 119 4.75 -11.08 -10.50
CA PHE A 119 5.07 -11.23 -11.93
C PHE A 119 6.46 -10.67 -12.27
N ASP A 120 6.87 -9.55 -11.66
CA ASP A 120 8.23 -9.04 -11.83
C ASP A 120 9.28 -10.02 -11.28
N ILE A 121 8.98 -10.66 -10.15
CA ILE A 121 9.84 -11.70 -9.57
C ILE A 121 9.89 -12.93 -10.48
N PHE A 122 8.79 -13.33 -11.13
CA PHE A 122 8.79 -14.45 -12.05
C PHE A 122 9.68 -14.18 -13.27
N HIS A 123 9.58 -12.99 -13.87
CA HIS A 123 10.47 -12.54 -14.94
C HIS A 123 11.93 -12.45 -14.48
N PHE A 124 12.17 -11.97 -13.26
CA PHE A 124 13.50 -12.02 -12.68
C PHE A 124 14.01 -13.45 -12.62
N LEU A 125 13.24 -14.40 -12.09
CA LEU A 125 13.67 -15.80 -11.92
C LEU A 125 13.89 -16.55 -13.25
N THR A 126 13.23 -16.15 -14.34
CA THR A 126 13.41 -16.74 -15.68
C THR A 126 14.52 -16.07 -16.49
N ALA A 127 14.98 -14.89 -16.07
CA ALA A 127 16.09 -14.19 -16.71
C ALA A 127 17.43 -14.93 -16.53
N SER A 128 18.36 -14.66 -17.44
CA SER A 128 19.71 -15.22 -17.41
C SER A 128 20.71 -14.34 -18.16
N GLY A 129 22.00 -14.49 -17.87
CA GLY A 129 23.07 -13.78 -18.57
C GLY A 129 23.24 -12.33 -18.10
N ASP A 130 22.79 -12.03 -16.88
CA ASP A 130 22.94 -10.73 -16.25
C ASP A 130 23.65 -10.84 -14.88
N GLU A 131 23.84 -9.69 -14.25
CA GLU A 131 24.62 -9.56 -13.01
C GLU A 131 24.00 -10.24 -11.77
N PHE A 132 22.78 -10.76 -11.87
CA PHE A 132 22.03 -11.41 -10.79
C PHE A 132 21.93 -12.94 -10.94
N ASP A 133 22.62 -13.55 -11.91
CA ASP A 133 22.64 -15.01 -12.11
C ASP A 133 23.00 -15.76 -10.81
N SER A 134 23.98 -15.27 -10.06
CA SER A 134 24.41 -15.88 -8.80
C SER A 134 23.35 -15.79 -7.70
N LEU A 135 22.61 -14.67 -7.64
CA LEU A 135 21.50 -14.49 -6.70
C LEU A 135 20.36 -15.46 -7.02
N ARG A 136 19.97 -15.56 -8.30
CA ARG A 136 18.94 -16.51 -8.75
C ARG A 136 19.33 -17.94 -8.43
N GLN A 137 20.57 -18.34 -8.73
CA GLN A 137 21.05 -19.67 -8.42
C GLN A 137 21.01 -19.95 -6.92
N THR A 138 21.42 -18.99 -6.08
CA THR A 138 21.36 -19.12 -4.62
C THR A 138 19.93 -19.33 -4.13
N ILE A 139 18.99 -18.50 -4.59
CA ILE A 139 17.56 -18.62 -4.27
C ILE A 139 17.02 -19.98 -4.73
N LEU A 140 17.21 -20.36 -5.99
CA LEU A 140 16.58 -21.54 -6.60
C LEU A 140 17.16 -22.88 -6.10
N THR A 141 18.42 -22.90 -5.65
CA THR A 141 19.05 -24.13 -5.11
C THR A 141 18.85 -24.31 -3.61
N LYS A 142 18.57 -23.22 -2.87
CA LYS A 142 18.34 -23.28 -1.42
C LYS A 142 16.85 -23.31 -1.08
N LEU A 143 16.02 -22.68 -1.90
CA LEU A 143 14.60 -22.55 -1.69
C LEU A 143 13.78 -23.30 -2.75
N THR A 144 12.60 -23.74 -2.34
CA THR A 144 11.49 -24.03 -3.25
C THR A 144 10.38 -23.02 -2.97
N LEU A 145 10.12 -22.15 -3.94
CA LEU A 145 9.12 -21.10 -3.86
C LEU A 145 7.79 -21.63 -4.36
N TYR A 146 6.72 -21.34 -3.62
CA TYR A 146 5.34 -21.62 -3.99
C TYR A 146 4.56 -20.32 -3.92
N SER A 147 4.22 -19.73 -5.06
CA SER A 147 3.51 -18.45 -5.12
C SER A 147 2.07 -18.65 -5.58
N VAL A 148 1.10 -18.02 -4.92
CA VAL A 148 -0.31 -17.93 -5.34
C VAL A 148 -0.60 -16.46 -5.67
N PRO A 149 -0.46 -16.05 -6.95
CA PRO A 149 -0.53 -14.62 -7.31
C PRO A 149 -1.93 -14.00 -7.16
N MET A 150 -2.99 -14.81 -7.14
CA MET A 150 -4.35 -14.30 -6.97
C MET A 150 -5.19 -15.34 -6.23
N LEU A 151 -5.27 -15.19 -4.91
CA LEU A 151 -6.00 -16.16 -4.06
C LEU A 151 -7.52 -15.95 -4.12
N ASN A 152 -8.00 -14.71 -4.19
CA ASN A 152 -9.43 -14.35 -4.27
C ASN A 152 -9.75 -13.73 -5.64
N PRO A 153 -9.81 -14.53 -6.73
CA PRO A 153 -10.09 -14.02 -8.06
C PRO A 153 -11.50 -13.42 -8.18
N ASP A 154 -12.47 -13.89 -7.40
CA ASP A 154 -13.84 -13.36 -7.44
C ASP A 154 -13.92 -11.93 -6.86
N GLY A 155 -13.16 -11.67 -5.78
CA GLY A 155 -12.99 -10.32 -5.24
C GLY A 155 -12.23 -9.42 -6.21
N ALA A 156 -11.19 -9.95 -6.88
CA ALA A 156 -10.40 -9.20 -7.85
C ALA A 156 -11.23 -8.75 -9.07
N GLU A 157 -12.15 -9.60 -9.55
CA GLU A 157 -13.08 -9.21 -10.62
C GLU A 157 -13.92 -7.97 -10.28
N ARG A 158 -14.24 -7.78 -9.00
CA ARG A 158 -15.05 -6.67 -8.52
C ARG A 158 -14.21 -5.53 -7.91
N PHE A 159 -12.89 -5.70 -7.87
CA PHE A 159 -11.96 -4.86 -7.13
C PHE A 159 -12.50 -4.53 -5.73
N GLN A 160 -12.70 -5.59 -4.94
CA GLN A 160 -13.25 -5.50 -3.58
C GLN A 160 -12.47 -6.38 -2.60
N ARG A 161 -12.50 -5.97 -1.33
CA ARG A 161 -11.87 -6.71 -0.24
C ARG A 161 -12.36 -8.14 -0.05
N ARG A 162 -13.67 -8.35 -0.12
CA ARG A 162 -14.31 -9.61 0.30
C ARG A 162 -14.42 -10.64 -0.83
N THR A 163 -14.61 -11.90 -0.48
CA THR A 163 -14.91 -12.97 -1.46
C THR A 163 -16.29 -12.79 -2.08
N ALA A 164 -16.67 -13.65 -3.05
CA ALA A 164 -18.01 -13.65 -3.65
C ALA A 164 -19.16 -13.85 -2.63
N SER A 165 -18.89 -14.42 -1.45
CA SER A 165 -19.88 -14.57 -0.37
C SER A 165 -19.90 -13.40 0.64
N ASP A 166 -19.23 -12.29 0.33
CA ASP A 166 -19.07 -11.15 1.24
C ASP A 166 -18.35 -11.52 2.57
N ILE A 167 -17.56 -12.59 2.55
CA ILE A 167 -16.72 -13.00 3.69
C ILE A 167 -15.36 -12.30 3.54
N ASP A 168 -14.92 -11.62 4.60
CA ASP A 168 -13.51 -11.24 4.73
C ASP A 168 -12.74 -12.52 5.05
N MET A 169 -12.01 -13.06 4.07
CA MET A 169 -11.26 -14.31 4.22
C MET A 169 -10.22 -14.19 5.35
N ASN A 170 -9.63 -13.01 5.57
CA ASN A 170 -8.71 -12.75 6.67
C ASN A 170 -9.43 -12.56 8.02
N ARG A 171 -10.70 -12.95 8.13
CA ARG A 171 -11.48 -13.08 9.37
C ARG A 171 -12.20 -14.42 9.48
N ASP A 172 -11.78 -15.41 8.68
CA ASP A 172 -12.44 -16.72 8.55
C ASP A 172 -11.49 -17.92 8.74
N ALA A 173 -10.28 -17.74 9.27
CA ALA A 173 -9.28 -18.82 9.41
C ALA A 173 -9.68 -19.95 10.40
N LEU A 174 -10.68 -19.70 11.26
CA LEU A 174 -11.23 -20.71 12.18
C LEU A 174 -12.33 -21.57 11.55
N ARG A 175 -13.24 -20.95 10.78
CA ARG A 175 -14.40 -21.65 10.21
C ARG A 175 -14.17 -22.13 8.78
N LEU A 176 -13.29 -21.45 8.02
CA LEU A 176 -12.86 -21.86 6.68
C LEU A 176 -14.06 -22.11 5.74
N GLN A 177 -14.98 -21.16 5.70
CA GLN A 177 -16.21 -21.24 4.91
C GLN A 177 -15.95 -20.98 3.42
N THR A 178 -14.92 -20.19 3.11
CA THR A 178 -14.51 -19.87 1.74
C THR A 178 -13.68 -21.01 1.12
N PRO A 179 -13.89 -21.39 -0.15
CA PRO A 179 -13.02 -22.36 -0.84
C PRO A 179 -11.56 -21.88 -0.93
N GLU A 180 -11.35 -20.57 -1.09
CA GLU A 180 -10.04 -19.93 -1.14
C GLU A 180 -9.30 -20.08 0.21
N GLY A 181 -10.00 -19.86 1.32
CA GLY A 181 -9.42 -20.01 2.67
C GLY A 181 -9.09 -21.47 3.00
N ARG A 182 -9.94 -22.42 2.57
CA ARG A 182 -9.63 -23.86 2.68
C ARG A 182 -8.41 -24.25 1.87
N LEU A 183 -8.30 -23.74 0.64
CA LEU A 183 -7.14 -23.95 -0.23
C LEU A 183 -5.85 -23.44 0.42
N LEU A 184 -5.83 -22.20 0.92
CA LEU A 184 -4.63 -21.64 1.57
C LEU A 184 -4.18 -22.47 2.77
N LYS A 185 -5.13 -22.90 3.61
CA LYS A 185 -4.81 -23.81 4.74
C LYS A 185 -4.27 -25.15 4.26
N GLN A 186 -4.88 -25.76 3.24
CA GLN A 186 -4.41 -27.03 2.68
C GLN A 186 -2.97 -26.90 2.14
N LEU A 187 -2.67 -25.82 1.42
CA LEU A 187 -1.33 -25.53 0.92
C LEU A 187 -0.33 -25.40 2.07
N GLN A 188 -0.65 -24.63 3.12
CA GLN A 188 0.21 -24.51 4.29
C GLN A 188 0.45 -25.87 4.96
N GLN A 189 -0.60 -26.68 5.15
CA GLN A 189 -0.50 -28.00 5.81
C GLN A 189 0.29 -29.03 4.99
N THR A 190 0.19 -28.95 3.66
CA THR A 190 0.86 -29.88 2.74
C THR A 190 2.32 -29.50 2.54
N LEU A 191 2.57 -28.21 2.26
CA LEU A 191 3.91 -27.70 1.94
C LEU A 191 4.77 -27.50 3.18
N LYS A 192 4.15 -27.26 4.35
CA LYS A 192 4.81 -26.93 5.62
C LYS A 192 5.95 -25.90 5.43
N PRO A 193 5.65 -24.73 4.84
CA PRO A 193 6.67 -23.75 4.52
C PRO A 193 7.35 -23.24 5.79
N LEU A 194 8.67 -23.03 5.71
CA LEU A 194 9.44 -22.38 6.78
C LEU A 194 8.99 -20.93 6.95
N VAL A 195 8.78 -20.24 5.82
CA VAL A 195 8.37 -18.84 5.74
C VAL A 195 7.18 -18.69 4.79
N GLY A 196 6.20 -17.89 5.20
CA GLY A 196 5.04 -17.46 4.44
C GLY A 196 5.03 -15.94 4.28
N PHE A 197 4.88 -15.45 3.05
CA PHE A 197 4.67 -14.03 2.76
C PHE A 197 3.18 -13.76 2.55
N ASN A 198 2.61 -13.01 3.48
CA ASN A 198 1.23 -12.55 3.43
C ASN A 198 1.20 -11.14 2.81
N LEU A 199 0.82 -11.03 1.54
CA LEU A 199 0.99 -9.82 0.77
C LEU A 199 -0.34 -9.07 0.62
N HIS A 200 -0.40 -7.86 1.19
CA HIS A 200 -1.60 -7.01 1.29
C HIS A 200 -1.33 -5.58 0.77
N ASP A 201 -2.42 -4.84 0.64
CA ASP A 201 -2.42 -3.39 0.51
C ASP A 201 -3.16 -2.77 1.72
N GLN A 202 -2.66 -1.64 2.20
CA GLN A 202 -3.35 -0.85 3.22
C GLN A 202 -3.95 0.43 2.64
N ASN A 203 -4.79 1.09 3.44
CA ASN A 203 -5.32 2.40 3.08
C ASN A 203 -4.17 3.43 2.87
N PRO A 204 -4.20 4.25 1.81
CA PRO A 204 -3.10 5.16 1.49
C PRO A 204 -2.91 6.31 2.49
N ARG A 205 -3.86 6.51 3.41
CA ARG A 205 -3.84 7.55 4.46
C ARG A 205 -3.30 7.05 5.81
N TYR A 206 -2.62 5.91 5.82
CA TYR A 206 -1.79 5.54 6.97
C TYR A 206 -0.50 6.37 6.99
N SER A 207 -0.12 6.79 8.20
CA SER A 207 1.11 7.51 8.50
C SER A 207 2.07 6.66 9.32
N VAL A 208 3.37 6.99 9.27
CA VAL A 208 4.38 6.42 10.17
C VAL A 208 4.26 7.11 11.53
N GLY A 209 3.70 6.42 12.51
CA GLY A 209 3.34 6.98 13.81
C GLY A 209 2.55 8.28 13.66
N THR A 210 2.94 9.31 14.40
CA THR A 210 2.37 10.66 14.34
C THR A 210 3.16 11.62 13.45
N SER A 211 4.08 11.11 12.61
CA SER A 211 5.04 11.96 11.88
C SER A 211 4.45 12.78 10.74
N GLY A 212 3.20 12.51 10.34
CA GLY A 212 2.60 13.08 9.13
C GLY A 212 3.15 12.54 7.81
N ARG A 213 4.15 11.64 7.84
CA ARG A 213 4.66 10.97 6.62
C ARG A 213 3.81 9.75 6.30
N GLN A 214 3.44 9.57 5.03
CA GLN A 214 2.77 8.35 4.58
C GLN A 214 3.58 7.10 4.89
N ALA A 215 2.91 6.08 5.42
CA ALA A 215 3.44 4.73 5.52
C ALA A 215 3.35 4.05 4.15
N VAL A 216 4.43 4.11 3.38
CA VAL A 216 4.52 3.55 2.02
C VAL A 216 4.51 2.02 2.07
N VAL A 217 5.25 1.44 3.02
CA VAL A 217 5.23 0.01 3.33
C VAL A 217 5.04 -0.16 4.83
N SER A 218 4.15 -1.05 5.24
CA SER A 218 4.10 -1.50 6.63
C SER A 218 4.34 -2.99 6.75
N PHE A 219 5.00 -3.40 7.82
CA PHE A 219 5.26 -4.81 8.11
C PHE A 219 4.48 -5.31 9.33
N LEU A 220 4.30 -6.63 9.43
CA LEU A 220 3.83 -7.23 10.67
C LEU A 220 4.43 -8.62 10.89
N ALA A 221 5.06 -8.80 12.06
CA ALA A 221 5.30 -10.10 12.65
C ALA A 221 4.10 -10.48 13.54
N THR A 222 3.13 -11.18 12.95
CA THR A 222 1.86 -11.49 13.59
C THR A 222 2.03 -12.22 14.92
N ALA A 223 1.13 -11.95 15.86
CA ALA A 223 1.04 -12.74 17.08
C ALA A 223 0.59 -14.18 16.75
N TYR A 224 0.79 -15.10 17.70
CA TYR A 224 0.23 -16.47 17.62
C TYR A 224 -0.62 -16.83 18.84
N ASN A 225 -0.63 -15.94 19.84
CA ASN A 225 -1.39 -16.06 21.07
C ASN A 225 -1.73 -14.67 21.63
N GLN A 226 -2.68 -14.62 22.55
CA GLN A 226 -3.15 -13.37 23.16
C GLN A 226 -2.07 -12.63 23.97
N ALA A 227 -1.09 -13.37 24.51
CA ALA A 227 0.04 -12.81 25.24
C ALA A 227 1.10 -12.14 24.34
N ARG A 228 0.93 -12.20 23.01
CA ARG A 228 1.88 -11.68 22.01
C ARG A 228 3.30 -12.16 22.29
N SER A 229 3.44 -13.43 22.67
CA SER A 229 4.74 -14.03 23.01
C SER A 229 5.65 -14.09 21.77
N VAL A 230 6.96 -14.19 22.00
CA VAL A 230 7.96 -14.36 20.93
C VAL A 230 8.59 -15.75 21.06
N ASN A 231 8.15 -16.68 20.21
CA ASN A 231 8.82 -17.97 19.99
C ASN A 231 9.78 -17.87 18.80
N ASP A 232 10.48 -18.95 18.47
CA ASP A 232 11.46 -18.94 17.36
C ASP A 232 10.82 -18.66 15.99
N VAL A 233 9.56 -19.08 15.81
CA VAL A 233 8.81 -18.82 14.57
C VAL A 233 8.57 -17.31 14.43
N ARG A 234 8.13 -16.62 15.49
CA ARG A 234 7.86 -15.18 15.46
C ARG A 234 9.12 -14.34 15.47
N ARG A 235 10.15 -14.79 16.20
CA ARG A 235 11.49 -14.21 16.19
C ARG A 235 12.03 -14.14 14.76
N ARG A 236 11.90 -15.21 13.99
CA ARG A 236 12.33 -15.23 12.58
C ARG A 236 11.58 -14.18 11.75
N SER A 237 10.28 -13.99 11.94
CA SER A 237 9.51 -12.94 11.27
C SER A 237 10.08 -11.55 11.57
N MET A 238 10.32 -11.27 12.86
CA MET A 238 10.89 -9.99 13.32
C MET A 238 12.28 -9.75 12.70
N GLN A 239 13.13 -10.77 12.65
CA GLN A 239 14.47 -10.69 12.07
C GLN A 239 14.44 -10.42 10.55
N LEU A 240 13.59 -11.14 9.82
CA LEU A 240 13.41 -10.91 8.38
C LEU A 240 12.91 -9.49 8.12
N ILE A 241 11.91 -9.04 8.89
CA ILE A 241 11.36 -7.68 8.76
C ILE A 241 12.41 -6.62 9.11
N ALA A 242 13.24 -6.82 10.13
CA ALA A 242 14.32 -5.90 10.46
C ALA A 242 15.28 -5.70 9.28
N GLY A 243 15.71 -6.79 8.64
CA GLY A 243 16.53 -6.73 7.43
C GLY A 243 15.83 -6.03 6.26
N MET A 244 14.55 -6.34 6.03
CA MET A 244 13.75 -5.69 4.98
C MET A 244 13.57 -4.19 5.23
N ASN A 245 13.27 -3.79 6.47
CA ASN A 245 13.18 -2.39 6.87
C ASN A 245 14.50 -1.67 6.61
N ARG A 246 15.62 -2.21 7.11
CA ARG A 246 16.96 -1.65 6.89
C ARG A 246 17.25 -1.44 5.40
N THR A 247 16.81 -2.36 4.54
CA THR A 247 16.91 -2.22 3.08
C THR A 247 16.01 -1.11 2.54
N LEU A 248 14.74 -1.07 2.92
CA LEU A 248 13.77 -0.09 2.41
C LEU A 248 14.07 1.35 2.85
N GLN A 249 14.73 1.56 3.99
CA GLN A 249 15.17 2.89 4.42
C GLN A 249 16.10 3.58 3.40
N GLN A 250 16.75 2.83 2.49
CA GLN A 250 17.55 3.41 1.41
C GLN A 250 16.71 4.14 0.35
N PHE A 251 15.46 3.75 0.17
CA PHE A 251 14.58 4.26 -0.89
C PHE A 251 13.46 5.13 -0.34
N ILE A 252 12.95 4.80 0.85
CA ILE A 252 11.81 5.46 1.50
C ILE A 252 12.12 5.79 2.98
N PRO A 253 13.14 6.62 3.26
CA PRO A 253 13.60 6.90 4.62
C PRO A 253 12.49 7.50 5.50
N GLY A 254 12.19 6.82 6.61
CA GLY A 254 11.15 7.22 7.55
C GLY A 254 9.71 7.06 7.03
N GLN A 255 9.50 6.25 5.99
CA GLN A 255 8.17 5.93 5.44
C GLN A 255 7.82 4.43 5.54
N VAL A 256 8.58 3.67 6.35
CA VAL A 256 8.27 2.29 6.74
C VAL A 256 7.64 2.31 8.13
N ALA A 257 6.57 1.54 8.32
CA ALA A 257 5.90 1.36 9.61
C ALA A 257 5.70 -0.14 9.94
N ARG A 258 5.14 -0.41 11.12
CA ARG A 258 4.56 -1.73 11.48
C ARG A 258 3.08 -1.60 11.79
N PHE A 259 2.31 -2.67 11.59
CA PHE A 259 0.94 -2.73 12.12
C PHE A 259 0.94 -3.06 13.61
N ASP A 260 -0.18 -2.74 14.28
CA ASP A 260 -0.49 -3.29 15.60
C ASP A 260 -0.52 -4.83 15.51
N ASP A 261 0.10 -5.46 16.49
CA ASP A 261 0.23 -6.90 16.61
C ASP A 261 -0.80 -7.52 17.57
N GLU A 262 -1.92 -6.82 17.79
CA GLU A 262 -3.07 -7.37 18.49
C GLU A 262 -3.50 -8.71 17.88
N PHE A 263 -3.63 -9.70 18.76
CA PHE A 263 -3.97 -11.06 18.37
C PHE A 263 -5.42 -11.13 17.87
N GLU A 264 -5.59 -11.43 16.58
CA GLU A 264 -6.88 -11.67 15.93
C GLU A 264 -6.96 -13.17 15.58
N PRO A 265 -7.59 -13.99 16.45
CA PRO A 265 -7.60 -15.46 16.30
C PRO A 265 -8.30 -15.94 15.02
N ARG A 266 -9.04 -15.08 14.32
CA ARG A 266 -9.70 -15.40 13.05
C ARG A 266 -8.88 -15.03 11.82
N ALA A 267 -7.78 -14.29 11.97
CA ALA A 267 -6.92 -13.90 10.85
C ALA A 267 -6.07 -15.07 10.38
N PHE A 268 -5.83 -15.13 9.06
CA PHE A 268 -4.93 -16.15 8.49
C PHE A 268 -3.50 -15.91 8.94
N GLY A 269 -3.08 -14.65 9.10
CA GLY A 269 -1.72 -14.34 9.53
C GLY A 269 -1.37 -15.00 10.87
N ASP A 270 -2.15 -14.70 11.91
CA ASP A 270 -1.98 -15.27 13.24
C ASP A 270 -2.06 -16.79 13.27
N ASN A 271 -2.97 -17.37 12.46
CA ASN A 271 -3.12 -18.81 12.39
C ASN A 271 -1.97 -19.49 11.66
N ILE A 272 -1.43 -18.93 10.58
CA ILE A 272 -0.25 -19.46 9.87
C ILE A 272 0.97 -19.44 10.80
N GLN A 273 1.14 -18.34 11.55
CA GLN A 273 2.15 -18.23 12.60
C GLN A 273 1.98 -19.33 13.67
N LYS A 274 0.75 -19.53 14.13
CA LYS A 274 0.39 -20.56 15.13
C LYS A 274 0.55 -21.98 14.60
N TRP A 275 0.34 -22.22 13.30
CA TRP A 275 0.53 -23.52 12.64
C TRP A 275 2.00 -23.83 12.33
N GLY A 276 2.92 -22.95 12.73
CA GLY A 276 4.37 -23.20 12.70
C GLY A 276 5.11 -22.60 11.51
N THR A 277 4.43 -21.88 10.62
CA THR A 277 5.08 -21.16 9.52
C THR A 277 5.42 -19.74 9.97
N THR A 278 6.66 -19.30 9.71
CA THR A 278 7.08 -17.91 9.94
C THR A 278 6.31 -16.99 9.02
N LEU A 279 5.48 -16.08 9.53
CA LEU A 279 4.77 -15.14 8.70
C LEU A 279 5.50 -13.80 8.59
N VAL A 280 5.80 -13.37 7.37
CA VAL A 280 6.14 -11.99 7.06
C VAL A 280 4.96 -11.36 6.34
N LEU A 281 4.30 -10.40 6.97
CA LEU A 281 3.21 -9.66 6.36
C LEU A 281 3.73 -8.32 5.82
N ILE A 282 3.41 -8.03 4.56
CA ILE A 282 3.77 -6.77 3.87
C ILE A 282 2.49 -6.07 3.44
N GLU A 283 2.38 -4.79 3.77
CA GLU A 283 1.22 -3.93 3.47
C GLU A 283 1.66 -2.77 2.59
N SER A 284 1.19 -2.78 1.34
CA SER A 284 1.47 -1.73 0.36
C SER A 284 0.55 -0.54 0.59
N GLY A 285 1.10 0.55 1.14
CA GLY A 285 0.33 1.73 1.53
C GLY A 285 0.13 2.74 0.42
N GLY A 286 0.30 4.02 0.77
CA GLY A 286 0.16 5.14 -0.15
C GLY A 286 1.50 5.83 -0.40
N TRP A 287 1.67 6.34 -1.61
CA TRP A 287 2.75 7.25 -1.96
C TRP A 287 2.12 8.36 -2.79
N LYS A 288 2.33 9.61 -2.37
CA LYS A 288 1.93 10.81 -3.10
C LYS A 288 2.31 10.71 -4.58
N ASP A 289 1.36 11.02 -5.45
CA ASP A 289 1.49 10.98 -6.92
C ASP A 289 1.75 9.58 -7.52
N ASP A 290 1.45 8.49 -6.79
CA ASP A 290 1.53 7.10 -7.27
C ASP A 290 0.23 6.30 -6.98
N PRO A 291 -0.94 6.71 -7.54
CA PRO A 291 -2.23 6.07 -7.26
C PRO A 291 -2.32 4.62 -7.75
N GLU A 292 -1.53 4.27 -8.78
CA GLU A 292 -1.43 2.90 -9.30
C GLU A 292 -0.35 2.07 -8.58
N LYS A 293 0.36 2.66 -7.61
CA LYS A 293 1.35 1.99 -6.74
C LYS A 293 2.52 1.37 -7.52
N MET A 294 2.95 1.99 -8.62
CA MET A 294 4.05 1.51 -9.44
C MET A 294 5.40 1.59 -8.72
N ASN A 295 5.62 2.63 -7.91
CA ASN A 295 6.82 2.72 -7.08
C ASN A 295 6.76 1.69 -5.95
N ILE A 296 5.59 1.50 -5.33
CA ILE A 296 5.41 0.53 -4.24
C ILE A 296 5.54 -0.93 -4.75
N ARG A 297 5.11 -1.21 -5.99
CA ARG A 297 5.36 -2.48 -6.70
C ARG A 297 6.86 -2.77 -6.77
N ARG A 298 7.68 -1.79 -7.17
CA ARG A 298 9.15 -1.91 -7.19
C ARG A 298 9.71 -2.19 -5.79
N LEU A 299 9.20 -1.52 -4.75
CA LEU A 299 9.64 -1.77 -3.38
C LEU A 299 9.29 -3.20 -2.90
N ASN A 300 8.12 -3.73 -3.29
CA ASN A 300 7.76 -5.13 -3.01
C ASN A 300 8.73 -6.09 -3.70
N PHE A 301 9.07 -5.85 -4.97
CA PHE A 301 10.08 -6.63 -5.71
C PHE A 301 11.41 -6.69 -4.95
N VAL A 302 11.94 -5.54 -4.54
CA VAL A 302 13.21 -5.44 -3.81
C VAL A 302 13.11 -6.11 -2.43
N ALA A 303 12.06 -5.82 -1.68
CA ALA A 303 11.89 -6.31 -0.32
C ALA A 303 11.76 -7.84 -0.28
N ILE A 304 10.96 -8.42 -1.17
CA ILE A 304 10.76 -9.87 -1.25
C ILE A 304 12.05 -10.55 -1.70
N LEU A 305 12.73 -10.09 -2.75
CA LEU A 305 13.99 -10.70 -3.20
C LEU A 305 15.10 -10.60 -2.14
N THR A 306 15.18 -9.49 -1.42
CA THR A 306 16.09 -9.32 -0.27
C THR A 306 15.80 -10.36 0.82
N ALA A 307 14.52 -10.54 1.17
CA ALA A 307 14.12 -11.52 2.16
C ALA A 307 14.39 -12.96 1.70
N LEU A 308 14.13 -13.28 0.42
CA LEU A 308 14.44 -14.59 -0.16
C LEU A 308 15.95 -14.89 -0.11
N GLN A 309 16.79 -13.91 -0.45
CA GLN A 309 18.24 -14.04 -0.28
C GLN A 309 18.61 -14.32 1.18
N ALA A 310 18.06 -13.54 2.11
CA ALA A 310 18.35 -13.69 3.52
C ALA A 310 17.91 -15.06 4.07
N ILE A 311 16.80 -15.61 3.58
CA ILE A 311 16.34 -16.97 3.93
C ILE A 311 17.28 -18.03 3.34
N ALA A 312 17.69 -17.88 2.06
CA ALA A 312 18.56 -18.83 1.38
C ALA A 312 19.95 -18.93 2.00
N GLU A 313 20.47 -17.81 2.52
CA GLU A 313 21.79 -17.69 3.14
C GLU A 313 21.74 -17.72 4.68
N GLU A 314 20.54 -17.76 5.27
CA GLU A 314 20.28 -17.67 6.71
C GLU A 314 20.85 -16.42 7.41
N THR A 315 21.12 -15.35 6.65
CA THR A 315 21.73 -14.11 7.17
C THR A 315 20.78 -13.33 8.09
N TYR A 316 19.46 -13.56 8.00
CA TYR A 316 18.48 -12.97 8.92
C TYR A 316 18.78 -13.31 10.39
N THR A 317 19.48 -14.42 10.67
CA THR A 317 19.83 -14.82 12.04
C THR A 317 20.72 -13.80 12.77
N GLN A 318 21.38 -12.90 12.02
CA GLN A 318 22.22 -11.84 12.54
C GLN A 318 21.43 -10.58 12.93
N GLU A 319 20.18 -10.47 12.48
CA GLU A 319 19.32 -9.32 12.77
C GLU A 319 18.80 -9.39 14.22
N SER A 320 18.71 -8.24 14.88
CA SER A 320 18.12 -8.14 16.22
C SER A 320 16.61 -7.96 16.13
N THR A 321 15.86 -8.56 17.06
CA THR A 321 14.43 -8.29 17.20
C THR A 321 14.15 -6.87 17.68
N ASP A 322 15.12 -6.20 18.31
CA ASP A 322 14.97 -4.81 18.75
C ASP A 322 14.87 -3.85 17.56
N GLU A 323 15.51 -4.18 16.44
CA GLU A 323 15.40 -3.43 15.18
C GLU A 323 14.01 -3.53 14.55
N TYR A 324 13.28 -4.62 14.82
CA TYR A 324 11.85 -4.70 14.46
C TYR A 324 10.99 -3.85 15.39
N VAL A 325 11.26 -3.92 16.70
CA VAL A 325 10.49 -3.17 17.71
C VAL A 325 10.66 -1.65 17.53
N SER A 326 11.81 -1.21 17.03
CA SER A 326 12.09 0.21 16.77
C SER A 326 11.31 0.79 15.58
N ILE A 327 10.73 -0.06 14.71
CA ILE A 327 9.88 0.39 13.61
C ILE A 327 8.61 1.03 14.20
N PRO A 328 8.27 2.29 13.85
CA PRO A 328 7.08 2.94 14.37
C PRO A 328 5.80 2.23 13.92
N GLU A 329 4.79 2.16 14.78
CA GLU A 329 3.46 1.70 14.38
C GLU A 329 2.82 2.66 13.37
N ASN A 330 1.99 2.15 12.47
CA ASN A 330 1.21 2.98 11.58
C ASN A 330 0.04 3.65 12.33
N SER A 331 -0.42 4.80 11.85
CA SER A 331 -1.56 5.52 12.44
C SER A 331 -2.41 6.21 11.37
N ARG A 332 -3.68 6.48 11.68
CA ARG A 332 -4.65 7.08 10.75
C ARG A 332 -4.76 8.59 10.95
N ASN A 333 -3.67 9.30 10.68
CA ASN A 333 -3.55 10.74 10.95
C ASN A 333 -3.46 11.59 9.68
N LEU A 334 -3.79 11.04 8.51
CA LEU A 334 -3.69 11.74 7.22
C LEU A 334 -5.05 12.02 6.61
N PHE A 335 -5.20 13.23 6.07
CA PHE A 335 -6.21 13.58 5.07
C PHE A 335 -5.58 13.66 3.68
N ASP A 336 -6.37 13.44 2.63
CA ASP A 336 -5.87 13.69 1.27
C ASP A 336 -5.59 15.19 1.06
N VAL A 337 -6.45 16.07 1.61
CA VAL A 337 -6.20 17.51 1.70
C VAL A 337 -6.55 18.02 3.11
N LEU A 338 -5.64 18.78 3.71
CA LEU A 338 -5.86 19.47 4.98
C LEU A 338 -5.74 20.98 4.79
N ILE A 339 -6.85 21.69 4.97
CA ILE A 339 -6.88 23.15 4.92
C ILE A 339 -6.74 23.67 6.35
N ARG A 340 -5.68 24.43 6.61
CA ARG A 340 -5.37 25.01 7.92
C ARG A 340 -5.96 26.41 8.05
N ASN A 341 -6.41 26.79 9.24
CA ASN A 341 -6.70 28.19 9.61
C ASN A 341 -7.77 28.91 8.76
N ALA A 342 -8.65 28.18 8.08
CA ALA A 342 -9.71 28.80 7.28
C ALA A 342 -10.72 29.52 8.18
N THR A 343 -11.26 30.64 7.71
CA THR A 343 -12.39 31.31 8.37
C THR A 343 -13.70 30.79 7.81
N ILE A 344 -14.57 30.26 8.67
CA ILE A 344 -15.98 30.00 8.35
C ILE A 344 -16.86 31.03 9.04
N VAL A 345 -17.97 31.43 8.40
CA VAL A 345 -18.97 32.31 9.03
C VAL A 345 -20.17 31.47 9.47
N ARG A 346 -20.55 31.59 10.75
CA ARG A 346 -21.72 30.93 11.36
C ARG A 346 -22.53 31.95 12.14
N SER A 347 -23.79 32.14 11.75
CA SER A 347 -24.68 33.13 12.39
C SER A 347 -24.04 34.53 12.50
N GLY A 348 -23.35 34.95 11.44
CA GLY A 348 -22.63 36.23 11.36
C GLY A 348 -21.29 36.30 12.12
N LYS A 349 -20.87 35.24 12.81
CA LYS A 349 -19.60 35.20 13.55
C LYS A 349 -18.53 34.46 12.74
N PRO A 350 -17.33 35.05 12.57
CA PRO A 350 -16.18 34.35 12.01
C PRO A 350 -15.63 33.33 13.02
N ILE A 351 -15.28 32.14 12.56
CA ILE A 351 -14.68 31.06 13.34
C ILE A 351 -13.50 30.52 12.54
N ARG A 352 -12.34 30.37 13.20
CA ARG A 352 -11.17 29.71 12.61
C ARG A 352 -11.30 28.20 12.76
N VAL A 353 -11.11 27.47 11.68
CA VAL A 353 -11.18 26.00 11.64
C VAL A 353 -10.11 25.44 10.71
N ASP A 354 -9.73 24.19 10.96
CA ASP A 354 -9.11 23.33 9.96
C ASP A 354 -10.20 22.49 9.29
N VAL A 355 -9.97 22.09 8.03
CA VAL A 355 -10.90 21.25 7.24
C VAL A 355 -10.14 20.07 6.64
N GLY A 356 -10.51 18.86 7.04
CA GLY A 356 -9.97 17.61 6.52
C GLY A 356 -10.84 17.05 5.39
N ILE A 357 -10.23 16.72 4.26
CA ILE A 357 -10.91 16.20 3.08
C ILE A 357 -10.29 14.87 2.66
N ASN A 358 -11.14 13.87 2.45
CA ASN A 358 -10.76 12.57 1.91
C ASN A 358 -11.41 12.31 0.56
N ARG A 359 -10.69 11.62 -0.30
CA ARG A 359 -11.10 11.15 -1.62
C ARG A 359 -11.26 9.64 -1.56
N TYR A 360 -12.39 9.15 -2.07
CA TYR A 360 -12.71 7.73 -2.12
C TYR A 360 -12.88 7.28 -3.57
N GLU A 361 -12.19 6.22 -3.95
CA GLU A 361 -12.38 5.58 -5.25
C GLU A 361 -13.74 4.85 -5.29
N VAL A 362 -14.50 5.06 -6.35
CA VAL A 362 -15.76 4.37 -6.65
C VAL A 362 -15.59 3.62 -7.95
N ASN A 363 -15.79 2.30 -7.92
CA ASN A 363 -15.58 1.45 -9.09
C ASN A 363 -16.52 1.82 -10.25
N THR A 364 -16.00 1.78 -11.48
CA THR A 364 -16.85 1.63 -12.66
C THR A 364 -17.55 0.27 -12.66
N ASP A 365 -18.59 0.10 -13.48
CA ASP A 365 -19.38 -1.15 -13.53
C ASP A 365 -18.53 -2.40 -13.79
N ASP A 366 -17.49 -2.29 -14.60
CA ASP A 366 -16.53 -3.37 -14.89
C ASP A 366 -15.36 -3.46 -13.87
N ALA A 367 -15.33 -2.53 -12.92
CA ALA A 367 -14.27 -2.34 -11.93
C ALA A 367 -12.84 -2.32 -12.52
N ARG A 368 -12.67 -1.92 -13.79
CA ARG A 368 -11.35 -1.71 -14.42
C ARG A 368 -10.84 -0.29 -14.22
N SER A 369 -11.73 0.64 -13.92
CA SER A 369 -11.42 2.03 -13.60
C SER A 369 -12.23 2.48 -12.38
N TYR A 370 -12.09 3.75 -12.01
CA TYR A 370 -12.81 4.38 -10.91
C TYR A 370 -13.05 5.85 -11.16
N THR A 371 -14.01 6.38 -10.43
CA THR A 371 -14.20 7.81 -10.21
C THR A 371 -13.92 8.13 -8.75
N TYR A 372 -13.85 9.42 -8.41
CA TYR A 372 -13.72 9.84 -7.03
C TYR A 372 -15.04 10.37 -6.50
N LYS A 373 -15.38 9.95 -5.28
CA LYS A 373 -16.36 10.61 -4.43
C LYS A 373 -15.65 11.10 -3.18
N SER A 374 -15.52 12.40 -3.04
CA SER A 374 -14.82 13.00 -1.90
C SER A 374 -15.78 13.48 -0.82
N GLU A 375 -15.26 13.61 0.40
CA GLU A 375 -16.01 13.99 1.58
C GLU A 375 -15.20 14.96 2.44
N ILE A 376 -15.88 15.94 3.03
CA ILE A 376 -15.35 16.68 4.18
C ILE A 376 -15.46 15.74 5.37
N GLU A 377 -14.34 15.17 5.75
CA GLU A 377 -14.24 14.16 6.80
C GLU A 377 -14.38 14.81 8.18
N ASP A 378 -13.77 15.98 8.39
CA ASP A 378 -13.84 16.69 9.66
C ASP A 378 -13.64 18.21 9.50
N ILE A 379 -14.19 18.99 10.44
CA ILE A 379 -14.04 20.44 10.56
C ILE A 379 -13.82 20.78 12.04
N GLY A 380 -12.67 21.35 12.39
CA GLY A 380 -12.39 21.67 13.78
C GLY A 380 -10.93 21.95 14.06
N ASP A 381 -10.46 21.52 15.22
CA ASP A 381 -9.04 21.49 15.57
C ASP A 381 -8.42 20.20 15.03
N LEU A 382 -7.71 20.30 13.92
CA LEU A 382 -6.99 19.19 13.29
C LEU A 382 -5.46 19.35 13.46
N SER A 383 -5.03 20.07 14.52
CA SER A 383 -3.62 20.35 14.78
C SER A 383 -2.73 19.11 14.98
N THR A 384 -3.32 17.97 15.34
CA THR A 384 -2.64 16.68 15.50
C THR A 384 -2.66 15.80 14.25
N PHE A 385 -3.31 16.24 13.17
CA PHE A 385 -3.40 15.54 11.88
C PHE A 385 -2.47 16.20 10.86
N SER A 386 -2.25 15.52 9.73
CA SER A 386 -1.52 16.07 8.59
C SER A 386 -2.29 15.84 7.29
N GLY A 387 -1.97 16.61 6.25
CA GLY A 387 -2.49 16.41 4.90
C GLY A 387 -1.43 15.88 3.95
N LEU A 388 -1.82 15.07 2.96
CA LEU A 388 -0.95 14.78 1.80
C LEU A 388 -0.68 16.06 1.00
N ASP A 389 -1.73 16.88 0.87
CA ASP A 389 -1.66 18.29 0.54
C ASP A 389 -2.09 19.12 1.75
N GLU A 390 -1.31 20.14 2.10
CA GLU A 390 -1.69 21.13 3.10
C GLU A 390 -1.83 22.53 2.46
N ILE A 391 -2.90 23.23 2.82
CA ILE A 391 -3.17 24.61 2.39
C ILE A 391 -3.30 25.48 3.62
N ASP A 392 -2.42 26.47 3.79
CA ASP A 392 -2.61 27.51 4.80
C ASP A 392 -3.62 28.55 4.31
N ALA A 393 -4.82 28.52 4.90
CA ALA A 393 -5.91 29.43 4.59
C ALA A 393 -6.01 30.59 5.59
N THR A 394 -4.92 30.94 6.27
CA THR A 394 -4.86 32.13 7.12
C THR A 394 -5.29 33.38 6.33
N GLY A 395 -6.28 34.10 6.87
CA GLY A 395 -6.88 35.27 6.22
C GLY A 395 -7.88 34.94 5.10
N LEU A 396 -8.05 33.66 4.75
CA LEU A 396 -9.02 33.24 3.75
C LEU A 396 -10.34 32.82 4.40
N THR A 397 -11.44 33.19 3.74
CA THR A 397 -12.79 32.80 4.13
C THR A 397 -13.29 31.71 3.21
N LEU A 398 -13.76 30.61 3.80
CA LEU A 398 -14.44 29.54 3.10
C LEU A 398 -15.88 29.96 2.78
N THR A 399 -16.22 29.95 1.50
CA THR A 399 -17.49 30.42 0.97
C THR A 399 -18.11 29.38 0.05
N ALA A 400 -19.44 29.31 0.02
CA ALA A 400 -20.14 28.42 -0.89
C ALA A 400 -19.88 28.84 -2.35
N ALA A 401 -19.66 27.87 -3.23
CA ALA A 401 -19.49 28.17 -4.64
C ALA A 401 -20.80 28.66 -5.30
N ASN A 402 -20.65 29.41 -6.39
CA ASN A 402 -21.77 29.93 -7.17
C ASN A 402 -22.44 28.78 -7.95
N VAL A 403 -23.76 28.89 -8.13
CA VAL A 403 -24.59 27.90 -8.81
C VAL A 403 -25.18 28.54 -10.07
N GLN A 404 -25.04 27.87 -11.21
CA GLN A 404 -25.70 28.26 -12.46
C GLN A 404 -26.68 27.18 -12.91
N SER A 405 -27.87 27.59 -13.37
CA SER A 405 -28.87 26.68 -13.93
C SER A 405 -28.83 26.73 -15.44
N LEU A 406 -28.45 25.62 -16.07
CA LEU A 406 -28.39 25.41 -17.52
C LEU A 406 -29.39 24.33 -17.97
N THR A 407 -30.47 24.13 -17.22
CA THR A 407 -31.47 23.08 -17.49
C THR A 407 -32.20 23.23 -18.82
N ALA A 408 -32.25 24.45 -19.37
CA ALA A 408 -32.86 24.76 -20.66
C ALA A 408 -31.86 24.82 -21.83
N ALA A 409 -30.56 24.66 -21.56
CA ALA A 409 -29.55 24.68 -22.61
C ALA A 409 -29.58 23.39 -23.45
N SER A 410 -29.43 23.54 -24.76
CA SER A 410 -29.21 22.44 -25.69
C SER A 410 -27.84 21.79 -25.47
N THR A 411 -27.66 20.58 -25.99
CA THR A 411 -26.37 19.86 -25.93
C THR A 411 -25.25 20.64 -26.62
N ASP A 412 -25.54 21.32 -27.72
CA ASP A 412 -24.55 22.10 -28.48
C ASP A 412 -24.11 23.35 -27.73
N GLU A 413 -25.05 24.05 -27.07
CA GLU A 413 -24.73 25.20 -26.20
C GLU A 413 -23.86 24.77 -25.01
N LEU A 414 -24.13 23.60 -24.43
CA LEU A 414 -23.32 23.06 -23.33
C LEU A 414 -21.93 22.62 -23.78
N ALA A 415 -21.80 22.09 -25.00
CA ALA A 415 -20.50 21.69 -25.56
C ALA A 415 -19.61 22.91 -25.85
N GLN A 416 -20.20 24.07 -26.12
CA GLN A 416 -19.48 25.34 -26.36
C GLN A 416 -19.29 26.17 -25.08
N LEU A 417 -19.72 25.66 -23.92
CA LEU A 417 -19.63 26.38 -22.66
C LEU A 417 -18.17 26.63 -22.27
N ASN A 418 -17.83 27.90 -22.05
CA ASN A 418 -16.52 28.26 -21.52
C ASN A 418 -16.47 27.97 -20.00
N VAL A 419 -16.11 26.74 -19.65
CA VAL A 419 -16.02 26.26 -18.27
C VAL A 419 -14.99 27.05 -17.46
N ASP A 420 -13.89 27.48 -18.08
CA ASP A 420 -12.87 28.27 -17.40
C ASP A 420 -13.40 29.63 -16.96
N SER A 421 -14.14 30.34 -17.82
CA SER A 421 -14.77 31.60 -17.44
C SER A 421 -15.80 31.44 -16.33
N LEU A 422 -16.57 30.35 -16.32
CA LEU A 422 -17.50 30.07 -15.21
C LEU A 422 -16.74 29.88 -13.90
N ARG A 423 -15.66 29.11 -13.93
CA ARG A 423 -14.82 28.84 -12.77
C ARG A 423 -14.17 30.13 -12.26
N GLU A 424 -13.60 30.95 -13.12
CA GLU A 424 -13.02 32.26 -12.76
C GLU A 424 -14.05 33.16 -12.05
N ALA A 425 -15.31 33.10 -12.47
CA ALA A 425 -16.42 33.78 -11.80
C ALA A 425 -16.92 33.11 -10.49
N GLY A 426 -16.29 32.01 -10.07
CA GLY A 426 -16.64 31.23 -8.87
C GLY A 426 -17.81 30.26 -9.05
N THR A 427 -18.28 30.06 -10.28
CA THR A 427 -19.35 29.10 -10.61
C THR A 427 -18.76 27.71 -10.74
N LEU A 428 -18.94 26.91 -9.69
CA LEU A 428 -18.48 25.51 -9.65
C LEU A 428 -19.63 24.51 -9.68
N LEU A 429 -20.87 24.96 -9.49
CA LEU A 429 -22.05 24.10 -9.46
C LEU A 429 -22.94 24.39 -10.65
N VAL A 430 -23.23 23.36 -11.44
CA VAL A 430 -24.10 23.48 -12.62
C VAL A 430 -25.28 22.55 -12.48
N ARG A 431 -26.50 23.11 -12.59
CA ARG A 431 -27.73 22.32 -12.73
C ARG A 431 -28.01 22.13 -14.21
N ALA A 432 -27.87 20.91 -14.71
CA ALA A 432 -28.10 20.56 -16.11
C ALA A 432 -29.13 19.43 -16.25
N SER A 433 -29.71 19.29 -17.45
CA SER A 433 -30.53 18.14 -17.83
C SER A 433 -29.68 16.85 -17.83
N VAL A 434 -30.31 15.67 -17.91
CA VAL A 434 -29.57 14.39 -17.99
C VAL A 434 -28.59 14.38 -19.16
N ALA A 435 -29.04 14.77 -20.35
CA ALA A 435 -28.20 14.89 -21.54
C ALA A 435 -27.08 15.92 -21.34
N GLY A 436 -27.39 17.06 -20.72
CA GLY A 436 -26.39 18.08 -20.41
C GLY A 436 -25.30 17.62 -19.45
N ARG A 437 -25.64 16.74 -18.48
CA ARG A 437 -24.62 16.16 -17.59
C ARG A 437 -23.67 15.21 -18.31
N GLN A 438 -24.15 14.49 -19.32
CA GLN A 438 -23.29 13.65 -20.15
C GLN A 438 -22.30 14.51 -20.96
N VAL A 439 -22.76 15.64 -21.51
CA VAL A 439 -21.91 16.58 -22.25
C VAL A 439 -20.84 17.21 -21.35
N LEU A 440 -21.22 17.58 -20.12
CA LEU A 440 -20.31 18.24 -19.16
C LEU A 440 -19.50 17.26 -18.28
N ALA A 441 -19.64 15.95 -18.48
CA ALA A 441 -18.92 14.95 -17.72
C ALA A 441 -17.39 15.14 -17.88
N GLY A 442 -16.64 15.07 -16.78
CA GLY A 442 -15.19 15.25 -16.79
C GLY A 442 -14.73 16.71 -16.72
N GLN A 443 -15.64 17.68 -16.85
CA GLN A 443 -15.32 19.08 -16.63
C GLN A 443 -15.12 19.36 -15.13
N PRO A 444 -14.29 20.36 -14.75
CA PRO A 444 -14.06 20.76 -13.35
C PRO A 444 -15.26 21.50 -12.75
N LEU A 445 -16.43 20.87 -12.80
CA LEU A 445 -17.71 21.36 -12.32
C LEU A 445 -18.41 20.25 -11.52
N HIS A 446 -19.10 20.64 -10.46
CA HIS A 446 -20.02 19.76 -9.74
C HIS A 446 -21.40 19.83 -10.41
N LEU A 447 -21.78 18.75 -11.08
CA LEU A 447 -23.05 18.63 -11.77
C LEU A 447 -24.16 18.19 -10.81
N LEU A 448 -25.13 19.06 -10.56
CA LEU A 448 -26.21 18.77 -9.62
C LEU A 448 -27.25 17.84 -10.26
N ARG A 449 -27.56 16.73 -9.58
CA ARG A 449 -28.81 15.97 -9.83
C ARG A 449 -30.02 16.80 -9.36
N ALA A 450 -31.23 16.44 -9.80
CA ALA A 450 -32.45 17.08 -9.30
C ALA A 450 -32.52 16.86 -7.78
N GLY A 451 -32.07 17.84 -7.00
CA GLY A 451 -31.63 17.65 -5.62
C GLY A 451 -30.84 18.82 -5.04
N LYS A 452 -30.62 18.74 -3.72
CA LYS A 452 -30.07 19.77 -2.84
C LYS A 452 -28.64 20.17 -3.25
N VAL A 453 -28.36 21.47 -3.18
CA VAL A 453 -27.00 22.04 -3.25
C VAL A 453 -26.20 21.48 -2.05
N PRO A 454 -24.87 21.23 -2.16
CA PRO A 454 -24.03 20.97 -0.99
C PRO A 454 -24.36 22.05 0.07
N ALA A 455 -24.73 21.60 1.27
CA ALA A 455 -25.54 22.44 2.14
C ALA A 455 -24.84 23.75 2.49
N ARG A 456 -25.65 24.79 2.71
CA ARG A 456 -25.21 26.09 3.19
C ARG A 456 -25.70 26.24 4.63
N PRO A 457 -24.82 26.19 5.65
CA PRO A 457 -23.37 26.16 5.54
C PRO A 457 -22.76 24.77 5.25
N LEU A 458 -21.50 24.77 4.77
CA LEU A 458 -20.71 23.54 4.58
C LEU A 458 -20.58 22.76 5.89
N ALA A 459 -20.69 21.43 5.81
CA ALA A 459 -20.67 20.53 6.97
C ALA A 459 -19.90 19.25 6.66
N VAL A 460 -19.50 18.53 7.72
CA VAL A 460 -18.98 17.17 7.63
C VAL A 460 -19.97 16.27 6.86
N GLY A 461 -19.46 15.33 6.08
CA GLY A 461 -20.27 14.43 5.26
C GLY A 461 -20.61 14.96 3.86
N GLN A 462 -20.15 16.17 3.51
CA GLN A 462 -20.50 16.79 2.24
C GLN A 462 -19.40 16.64 1.20
N VAL A 463 -19.82 16.60 -0.07
CA VAL A 463 -18.91 16.71 -1.21
C VAL A 463 -18.20 18.08 -1.14
N PRO A 464 -16.86 18.13 -1.05
CA PRO A 464 -16.11 19.37 -0.93
C PRO A 464 -16.13 20.16 -2.25
N THR A 465 -17.14 21.01 -2.41
CA THR A 465 -17.24 21.98 -3.51
C THR A 465 -17.50 23.38 -2.98
N PHE A 466 -16.46 24.22 -2.96
CA PHE A 466 -16.49 25.55 -2.35
C PHE A 466 -15.34 26.43 -2.86
N LEU A 467 -15.27 27.67 -2.36
CA LEU A 467 -14.21 28.63 -2.67
C LEU A 467 -13.50 29.06 -1.38
N LEU A 468 -12.19 29.29 -1.45
CA LEU A 468 -11.46 30.06 -0.44
C LEU A 468 -11.19 31.47 -1.00
N LYS A 469 -11.63 32.50 -0.28
CA LYS A 469 -11.55 33.89 -0.73
C LYS A 469 -10.75 34.77 0.23
N ASP A 470 -9.99 35.71 -0.34
CA ASP A 470 -9.40 36.84 0.34
C ASP A 470 -10.23 38.09 0.00
N GLY A 471 -11.10 38.50 0.93
CA GLY A 471 -12.17 39.44 0.63
C GLY A 471 -13.02 38.95 -0.55
N ASP A 472 -13.04 39.70 -1.64
CA ASP A 472 -13.78 39.33 -2.86
C ASP A 472 -12.98 38.49 -3.85
N ARG A 473 -11.66 38.41 -3.69
CA ARG A 473 -10.79 37.65 -4.60
C ARG A 473 -10.83 36.17 -4.27
N ILE A 474 -11.12 35.34 -5.26
CA ILE A 474 -11.01 33.88 -5.12
C ILE A 474 -9.53 33.49 -5.22
N ARG A 475 -9.06 32.70 -4.24
CA ARG A 475 -7.69 32.18 -4.18
C ARG A 475 -7.62 30.70 -4.49
N TYR A 476 -8.64 29.95 -4.04
CA TYR A 476 -8.76 28.53 -4.33
C TYR A 476 -10.18 28.16 -4.74
N TRP A 477 -10.26 27.22 -5.68
CA TRP A 477 -11.50 26.59 -6.13
C TRP A 477 -11.43 25.13 -5.73
N PHE A 478 -12.47 24.62 -5.06
CA PHE A 478 -12.58 23.20 -4.70
C PHE A 478 -13.75 22.57 -5.45
N VAL A 479 -13.49 21.46 -6.14
CA VAL A 479 -14.50 20.67 -6.85
C VAL A 479 -14.28 19.21 -6.48
N ASN A 480 -15.25 18.62 -5.76
CA ASN A 480 -15.18 17.23 -5.31
C ASN A 480 -13.86 16.91 -4.58
N GLY A 481 -13.41 17.80 -3.68
CA GLY A 481 -12.17 17.63 -2.91
C GLY A 481 -10.86 17.78 -3.70
N PHE A 482 -10.93 18.05 -5.00
CA PHE A 482 -9.80 18.52 -5.80
C PHE A 482 -9.76 20.04 -5.78
N TRP A 483 -8.57 20.62 -5.91
CA TRP A 483 -8.39 22.06 -5.77
C TRP A 483 -7.49 22.67 -6.84
N PHE A 484 -7.70 23.95 -7.09
CA PHE A 484 -6.90 24.80 -7.98
C PHE A 484 -6.59 26.11 -7.27
N SER A 485 -5.50 26.77 -7.64
CA SER A 485 -5.14 28.08 -7.07
C SER A 485 -4.94 29.15 -8.13
N ASP A 486 -5.04 30.42 -7.72
CA ASP A 486 -4.81 31.59 -8.59
C ASP A 486 -3.31 31.90 -8.82
N ARG A 487 -2.43 31.03 -8.32
CA ARG A 487 -0.97 31.07 -8.52
C ARG A 487 -0.52 29.85 -9.33
N PRO A 488 0.52 29.97 -10.16
CA PRO A 488 1.11 28.82 -10.84
C PRO A 488 1.71 27.85 -9.79
N GLY A 489 1.23 26.61 -9.80
CA GLY A 489 1.65 25.51 -8.94
C GLY A 489 1.04 24.20 -9.45
N PRO A 490 1.52 23.02 -8.98
CA PRO A 490 0.93 21.74 -9.37
C PRO A 490 -0.51 21.70 -8.83
N GLY A 491 -1.48 21.91 -9.70
CA GLY A 491 -2.88 22.12 -9.32
C GLY A 491 -3.87 21.50 -10.28
N TRP A 492 -3.42 20.55 -11.11
CA TRP A 492 -4.29 19.69 -11.90
C TRP A 492 -3.51 18.51 -12.52
N GLU A 493 -3.81 17.29 -12.10
CA GLU A 493 -3.72 16.12 -12.98
C GLU A 493 -5.15 15.77 -13.41
N ARG A 494 -5.35 15.52 -14.72
CA ARG A 494 -6.64 15.10 -15.30
C ARG A 494 -6.97 13.67 -14.82
N SER A 495 -7.35 13.47 -13.57
CA SER A 495 -8.10 12.28 -13.16
C SER A 495 -9.59 12.64 -13.18
N SER A 496 -10.35 11.94 -14.02
CA SER A 496 -11.76 12.13 -14.32
C SER A 496 -12.62 12.51 -13.10
N ILE A 497 -13.03 13.78 -13.04
CA ILE A 497 -14.16 14.22 -12.22
C ILE A 497 -15.43 13.75 -12.92
N THR A 498 -15.93 12.58 -12.56
CA THR A 498 -17.23 12.12 -13.05
C THR A 498 -18.07 11.48 -11.96
N GLU A 499 -19.23 12.12 -11.75
CA GLU A 499 -20.44 11.77 -10.99
C GLU A 499 -20.45 11.79 -9.46
#